data_AF-A0A0G4L9C9-F1
#
_entry.id   AF-A0A0G4L9C9-F1
#
_cell.length_a   1.000
_cell.length_b   1.000
_cell.length_c   1.000
_cell.angle_alpha   90.00
_cell.angle_beta   90.00
_cell.angle_gamma   90.00
#
_symmetry.space_group_name_H-M   'P 1'
#
loop_
_entity.id
_entity.type
_entity.pdbx_description
1 polymer ?
#
loop_
_entity_poly.entity_id
_entity_poly.type
_entity_poly.pdbx_seq_one_letter_code
_entity_poly.pdbx_strand_id
1 'polypeptide(L)'
;MNGIRDAGLACCGKHFPSYGNLDFLGSSLDIPMITQTLEELSLSAIVPFRNAIATGKLDAMFVGGCGISNPSMNIAHACLSDQVVDDLLRNELGFDGVAISECLEMQALSHDIGVQNGVVMAVEAGCDLVLLCRAYDVQLEAIRGLKLGLENGIITRGRVMTSLNRVVKLKSTCTSWQTALNPPGVSLLSKLRPSHLALSTKAYDDSITVIRDKDQLIPLSRSMDPDEELLLLTPLVKPSPASSLTKSLLQSKGDQSGAP
;
A
#
# COMPACT_ATOMS: atom_id res chain seq x y z
N MET A 1 -5.19 -5.55 11.48
CA MET A 1 -6.25 -4.55 11.81
C MET A 1 -6.28 -4.21 13.29
N ASN A 2 -6.60 -5.15 14.19
CA ASN A 2 -6.70 -4.87 15.64
C ASN A 2 -5.45 -4.15 16.20
N GLY A 3 -4.24 -4.68 15.99
CA GLY A 3 -3.03 -4.02 16.49
C GLY A 3 -2.78 -2.60 15.98
N ILE A 4 -3.24 -2.26 14.77
CA ILE A 4 -3.15 -0.88 14.24
C ILE A 4 -4.11 0.03 15.00
N ARG A 5 -5.34 -0.44 15.22
CA ARG A 5 -6.38 0.30 15.94
C ARG A 5 -6.09 0.45 17.44
N ASP A 6 -5.53 -0.59 18.05
CA ASP A 6 -5.13 -0.57 19.46
C ASP A 6 -4.01 0.46 19.70
N ALA A 7 -3.22 0.76 18.66
CA ALA A 7 -2.24 1.85 18.66
C ALA A 7 -2.85 3.24 18.34
N GLY A 8 -4.17 3.33 18.16
CA GLY A 8 -4.86 4.58 17.82
C GLY A 8 -4.68 5.02 16.35
N LEU A 9 -4.23 4.12 15.46
CA LEU A 9 -3.99 4.44 14.06
C LEU A 9 -5.18 4.01 13.17
N ALA A 10 -5.41 4.76 12.09
CA ALA A 10 -6.37 4.40 11.06
C ALA A 10 -5.92 3.11 10.35
N CYS A 11 -6.83 2.12 10.27
CA CYS A 11 -6.57 0.90 9.54
C CYS A 11 -7.00 1.05 8.08
N CYS A 12 -6.06 0.89 7.15
CA CYS A 12 -6.30 1.02 5.72
C CYS A 12 -6.03 -0.29 4.96
N GLY A 13 -7.01 -0.76 4.20
CA GLY A 13 -6.88 -1.91 3.31
C GLY A 13 -6.28 -1.50 1.96
N LYS A 14 -5.49 -2.37 1.33
CA LYS A 14 -4.91 -2.11 0.00
C LYS A 14 -4.44 -3.39 -0.70
N HIS A 15 -4.36 -3.45 -2.02
CA HIS A 15 -4.89 -2.49 -3.01
C HIS A 15 -6.14 -3.12 -3.63
N PHE A 16 -7.28 -2.47 -3.47
CA PHE A 16 -8.57 -2.94 -3.97
C PHE A 16 -8.70 -2.71 -5.49
N PRO A 17 -9.29 -3.62 -6.29
CA PRO A 17 -9.89 -4.90 -5.93
C PRO A 17 -8.89 -6.06 -5.84
N SER A 18 -7.72 -5.95 -6.46
CA SER A 18 -6.62 -6.91 -6.31
C SER A 18 -5.32 -6.37 -6.90
N TYR A 19 -4.20 -6.65 -6.23
CA TYR A 19 -2.84 -6.55 -6.80
C TYR A 19 -2.10 -7.91 -6.75
N GLY A 20 -2.78 -8.97 -6.31
CA GLY A 20 -2.15 -10.27 -6.05
C GLY A 20 -2.00 -11.15 -7.30
N ASN A 21 -2.90 -10.98 -8.27
CA ASN A 21 -2.93 -11.70 -9.54
C ASN A 21 -2.96 -10.67 -10.67
N LEU A 22 -1.80 -10.10 -10.98
CA LEU A 22 -1.66 -9.10 -12.04
C LEU A 22 -0.87 -9.71 -13.19
N ASP A 23 -1.43 -9.59 -14.39
CA ASP A 23 -0.73 -9.89 -15.62
C ASP A 23 0.00 -8.63 -16.12
N PHE A 24 1.26 -8.80 -16.50
CA PHE A 24 2.08 -7.76 -17.13
C PHE A 24 2.26 -8.13 -18.60
N LEU A 25 1.69 -7.33 -19.50
CA LEU A 25 1.66 -7.64 -20.94
C LEU A 25 2.93 -7.24 -21.72
N GLY A 26 3.97 -6.70 -21.08
CA GLY A 26 5.30 -6.69 -21.68
C GLY A 26 6.29 -5.59 -21.29
N SER A 27 5.88 -4.46 -20.70
CA SER A 27 6.79 -3.36 -20.32
C SER A 27 6.62 -2.88 -18.88
N SER A 28 7.66 -2.30 -18.29
CA SER A 28 7.63 -1.69 -16.94
C SER A 28 6.77 -0.41 -16.84
N LEU A 29 6.25 0.05 -17.98
CA LEU A 29 5.32 1.18 -18.09
C LEU A 29 3.87 0.70 -18.21
N ASP A 30 3.64 -0.59 -18.39
CA ASP A 30 2.30 -1.13 -18.63
C ASP A 30 1.50 -1.11 -17.34
N ILE A 31 0.26 -0.65 -17.45
CA ILE A 31 -0.72 -0.71 -16.37
C ILE A 31 -0.90 -2.20 -16.03
N PRO A 32 -0.73 -2.60 -14.76
CA PRO A 32 -1.00 -3.98 -14.37
C PRO A 32 -2.48 -4.29 -14.62
N MET A 33 -2.75 -5.42 -15.28
CA MET A 33 -4.11 -5.79 -15.70
C MET A 33 -4.67 -6.95 -14.87
N ILE A 34 -5.94 -6.85 -14.52
CA ILE A 34 -6.75 -7.93 -13.99
C ILE A 34 -7.57 -8.50 -15.15
N THR A 35 -7.34 -9.77 -15.45
CA THR A 35 -8.03 -10.51 -16.53
C THR A 35 -9.20 -11.37 -16.02
N GLN A 36 -9.27 -11.58 -14.70
CA GLN A 36 -10.32 -12.35 -14.04
C GLN A 36 -11.68 -11.62 -14.09
N THR A 37 -12.78 -12.37 -14.17
CA THR A 37 -14.14 -11.79 -14.06
C THR A 37 -14.46 -11.41 -12.61
N LEU A 38 -15.51 -10.61 -12.43
CA LEU A 38 -15.94 -10.22 -11.08
C LEU A 38 -16.32 -11.43 -10.22
N GLU A 39 -16.95 -12.45 -10.81
CA GLU A 39 -17.31 -13.70 -10.13
C GLU A 39 -16.06 -14.43 -9.63
N GLU A 40 -15.02 -14.53 -10.44
CA GLU A 40 -13.74 -15.16 -10.07
C GLU A 40 -13.03 -14.39 -8.97
N LEU A 41 -13.02 -13.06 -9.05
CA LEU A 41 -12.46 -12.18 -8.02
C LEU A 41 -13.24 -12.33 -6.70
N SER A 42 -14.58 -12.41 -6.76
CA SER A 42 -15.48 -12.58 -5.61
C SER A 42 -15.29 -13.90 -4.85
N LEU A 43 -14.77 -14.92 -5.53
CA LEU A 43 -14.41 -16.22 -4.95
C LEU A 43 -12.98 -16.26 -4.39
N SER A 44 -12.14 -15.28 -4.72
CA SER A 44 -10.71 -15.29 -4.37
C SER A 44 -10.23 -13.93 -3.83
N ALA A 45 -9.76 -13.04 -4.70
CA ALA A 45 -9.07 -11.81 -4.34
C ALA A 45 -9.92 -10.82 -3.51
N ILE A 46 -11.25 -10.82 -3.69
CA ILE A 46 -12.17 -9.96 -2.95
C ILE A 46 -12.47 -10.49 -1.54
N VAL A 47 -12.30 -11.79 -1.29
CA VAL A 47 -12.59 -12.44 0.01
C VAL A 47 -11.95 -11.71 1.20
N PRO A 48 -10.64 -11.38 1.21
CA PRO A 48 -10.03 -10.66 2.32
C PRO A 48 -10.63 -9.26 2.52
N PHE A 49 -11.00 -8.55 1.46
CA PHE A 49 -11.61 -7.22 1.54
C PHE A 49 -13.03 -7.30 2.11
N ARG A 50 -13.86 -8.20 1.59
CA ARG A 50 -15.22 -8.46 2.09
C ARG A 50 -15.20 -8.80 3.57
N ASN A 51 -14.30 -9.70 3.98
CA ASN A 51 -14.16 -10.08 5.39
C ASN A 51 -13.68 -8.91 6.26
N ALA A 52 -12.72 -8.11 5.78
CA ALA A 52 -12.22 -6.95 6.50
C ALA A 52 -13.31 -5.87 6.67
N ILE A 53 -14.08 -5.57 5.62
CA ILE A 53 -15.19 -4.62 5.65
C ILE A 53 -16.27 -5.08 6.63
N ALA A 54 -16.65 -6.37 6.58
CA ALA A 54 -17.65 -6.95 7.48
C ALA A 54 -17.28 -6.85 8.98
N THR A 55 -16.00 -6.69 9.32
CA THR A 55 -15.60 -6.46 10.72
C THR A 55 -16.00 -5.08 11.26
N GLY A 56 -16.30 -4.11 10.38
CA GLY A 56 -16.52 -2.71 10.75
C GLY A 56 -15.27 -1.99 11.29
N LYS A 57 -14.09 -2.61 11.18
CA LYS A 57 -12.82 -2.10 11.72
C LYS A 57 -11.89 -1.50 10.65
N LEU A 58 -12.33 -1.49 9.40
CA LEU A 58 -11.56 -0.91 8.30
C LEU A 58 -11.97 0.55 8.13
N ASP A 59 -11.02 1.45 8.36
CA ASP A 59 -11.27 2.89 8.38
C ASP A 59 -11.12 3.52 6.98
N ALA A 60 -10.23 2.96 6.16
CA ALA A 60 -9.95 3.42 4.81
C ALA A 60 -9.63 2.26 3.84
N MET A 61 -9.75 2.50 2.54
CA MET A 61 -9.40 1.57 1.47
C MET A 61 -8.63 2.30 0.38
N PHE A 62 -7.42 1.85 0.05
CA PHE A 62 -6.75 2.24 -1.19
C PHE A 62 -7.32 1.43 -2.35
N VAL A 63 -7.80 2.14 -3.37
CA VAL A 63 -8.18 1.57 -4.65
C VAL A 63 -6.99 1.68 -5.60
N GLY A 64 -6.61 0.56 -6.19
CA GLY A 64 -5.42 0.45 -7.01
C GLY A 64 -5.56 1.10 -8.38
N GLY A 65 -4.42 1.43 -8.99
CA GLY A 65 -4.30 1.98 -10.34
C GLY A 65 -4.17 0.91 -11.42
N CYS A 66 -4.69 -0.29 -11.20
CA CYS A 66 -4.68 -1.41 -12.15
C CYS A 66 -5.87 -1.35 -13.11
N GLY A 67 -5.69 -1.81 -14.34
CA GLY A 67 -6.80 -1.97 -15.29
C GLY A 67 -7.51 -3.30 -15.07
N ILE A 68 -8.74 -3.39 -15.57
CA ILE A 68 -9.52 -4.64 -15.60
C ILE A 68 -9.99 -4.82 -17.02
N SER A 69 -9.61 -5.92 -17.65
CA SER A 69 -10.01 -6.24 -19.01
C SER A 69 -10.44 -7.69 -19.09
N ASN A 70 -11.74 -7.88 -19.10
CA ASN A 70 -12.42 -9.16 -19.22
C ASN A 70 -13.72 -8.95 -20.01
N PRO A 71 -14.49 -10.01 -20.34
CA PRO A 71 -15.71 -9.87 -21.15
C PRO A 71 -16.80 -8.98 -20.55
N SER A 72 -16.81 -8.77 -19.23
CA SER A 72 -17.84 -7.99 -18.52
C SER A 72 -17.38 -6.57 -18.15
N MET A 73 -16.08 -6.29 -18.12
CA MET A 73 -15.52 -5.02 -17.69
C MET A 73 -14.24 -4.70 -18.46
N ASN A 74 -14.17 -3.47 -19.00
CA ASN A 74 -12.99 -2.95 -19.66
C ASN A 74 -12.69 -1.54 -19.16
N ILE A 75 -11.88 -1.43 -18.11
CA ILE A 75 -11.51 -0.17 -17.46
C ILE A 75 -9.99 -0.02 -17.40
N ALA A 76 -9.52 1.21 -17.62
CA ALA A 76 -8.09 1.51 -17.61
C ALA A 76 -7.50 1.53 -16.19
N HIS A 77 -8.23 2.10 -15.22
CA HIS A 77 -7.79 2.18 -13.83
C HIS A 77 -8.96 1.99 -12.87
N ALA A 78 -8.81 1.05 -11.96
CA ALA A 78 -9.82 0.70 -10.96
C ALA A 78 -10.16 1.90 -10.05
N CYS A 79 -9.17 2.71 -9.65
CA CYS A 79 -9.39 3.90 -8.82
C CYS A 79 -10.10 5.07 -9.52
N LEU A 80 -10.27 5.00 -10.85
CA LEU A 80 -10.92 6.03 -11.66
C LEU A 80 -12.28 5.57 -12.22
N SER A 81 -12.78 4.40 -11.82
CA SER A 81 -14.02 3.82 -12.32
C SER A 81 -15.08 3.68 -11.22
N ASP A 82 -16.25 4.23 -11.49
CA ASP A 82 -17.47 4.09 -10.68
C ASP A 82 -17.89 2.62 -10.48
N GLN A 83 -17.75 1.79 -11.52
CA GLN A 83 -18.02 0.34 -11.45
C GLN A 83 -17.20 -0.37 -10.37
N VAL A 84 -16.00 0.14 -10.06
CA VAL A 84 -15.15 -0.43 -9.00
C VAL A 84 -15.40 0.26 -7.67
N VAL A 85 -15.35 1.60 -7.64
CA VAL A 85 -15.35 2.31 -6.37
C VAL A 85 -16.76 2.44 -5.81
N ASP A 86 -17.72 2.97 -6.57
CA ASP A 86 -19.08 3.11 -6.08
C ASP A 86 -19.85 1.77 -6.17
N ASP A 87 -19.88 1.10 -7.32
CA ASP A 87 -20.70 -0.12 -7.46
C ASP A 87 -20.16 -1.30 -6.65
N LEU A 88 -18.91 -1.69 -6.87
CA LEU A 88 -18.36 -2.85 -6.16
C LEU A 88 -17.99 -2.54 -4.70
N LEU A 89 -17.17 -1.51 -4.45
CA LEU A 89 -16.69 -1.24 -3.09
C LEU A 89 -17.77 -0.66 -2.16
N ARG A 90 -18.56 0.33 -2.63
CA ARG A 90 -19.62 0.94 -1.79
C ARG A 90 -20.90 0.13 -1.79
N ASN A 91 -21.46 -0.17 -2.96
CA ASN A 91 -22.82 -0.71 -3.05
C ASN A 91 -22.83 -2.22 -2.77
N GLU A 92 -21.96 -3.00 -3.41
CA GLU A 92 -21.94 -4.45 -3.25
C GLU A 92 -21.27 -4.88 -1.93
N LEU A 93 -20.10 -4.34 -1.60
CA LEU A 93 -19.36 -4.72 -0.39
C LEU A 93 -19.75 -3.92 0.86
N GLY A 94 -20.51 -2.83 0.72
CA GLY A 94 -21.02 -2.04 1.85
C GLY A 94 -19.95 -1.23 2.59
N PHE A 95 -18.84 -0.86 1.94
CA PHE A 95 -17.79 -0.09 2.60
C PHE A 95 -18.22 1.37 2.84
N ASP A 96 -18.25 1.81 4.10
CA ASP A 96 -18.60 3.21 4.49
C ASP A 96 -17.37 4.05 4.94
N GLY A 97 -16.16 3.47 4.91
CA GLY A 97 -14.93 4.18 5.30
C GLY A 97 -14.41 5.13 4.20
N VAL A 98 -13.19 5.61 4.35
CA VAL A 98 -12.59 6.54 3.36
C VAL A 98 -12.01 5.76 2.18
N ALA A 99 -12.46 5.99 0.95
CA ALA A 99 -11.82 5.48 -0.27
C ALA A 99 -10.72 6.44 -0.73
N ILE A 100 -9.55 5.90 -1.01
CA ILE A 100 -8.36 6.65 -1.41
C ILE A 100 -7.93 6.15 -2.79
N SER A 101 -7.72 7.07 -3.74
CA SER A 101 -7.18 6.70 -5.03
C SER A 101 -5.75 6.18 -4.90
N GLU A 102 -5.29 5.41 -5.88
CA GLU A 102 -3.86 5.22 -6.12
C GLU A 102 -3.21 6.58 -6.46
N CYS A 103 -1.88 6.65 -6.33
CA CYS A 103 -1.11 7.83 -6.67
C CYS A 103 -1.29 8.22 -8.15
N LEU A 104 -1.88 9.38 -8.41
CA LEU A 104 -2.11 9.87 -9.78
C LEU A 104 -0.83 10.34 -10.49
N GLU A 105 0.30 10.38 -9.78
CA GLU A 105 1.63 10.65 -10.37
C GLU A 105 2.30 9.40 -10.96
N MET A 106 1.62 8.26 -10.97
CA MET A 106 2.07 7.08 -11.72
C MET A 106 2.17 7.42 -13.21
N GLN A 107 3.29 7.07 -13.85
CA GLN A 107 3.57 7.45 -15.24
C GLN A 107 2.44 7.07 -16.18
N ALA A 108 1.93 5.84 -16.09
CA ALA A 108 0.82 5.37 -16.92
C ALA A 108 -0.44 6.26 -16.79
N LEU A 109 -0.81 6.64 -15.55
CA LEU A 109 -2.00 7.46 -15.31
C LEU A 109 -1.79 8.91 -15.78
N SER A 110 -0.64 9.48 -15.45
CA SER A 110 -0.31 10.87 -15.77
C SER A 110 -0.17 11.12 -17.28
N HIS A 111 0.34 10.14 -18.03
CA HIS A 111 0.55 10.24 -19.48
C HIS A 111 -0.76 10.06 -20.26
N ASP A 112 -1.60 9.10 -19.86
CA ASP A 112 -2.77 8.72 -20.65
C ASP A 112 -3.99 9.62 -20.37
N ILE A 113 -4.19 10.01 -19.12
CA ILE A 113 -5.40 10.75 -18.67
C ILE A 113 -5.07 12.20 -18.35
N GLY A 114 -3.86 12.46 -17.85
CA GLY A 114 -3.48 13.74 -17.27
C GLY A 114 -4.05 13.94 -15.87
N VAL A 115 -3.33 14.69 -15.04
CA VAL A 115 -3.62 14.77 -13.60
C VAL A 115 -4.94 15.48 -13.32
N GLN A 116 -5.27 16.54 -14.06
CA GLN A 116 -6.55 17.25 -13.87
C GLN A 116 -7.76 16.34 -14.09
N ASN A 117 -7.76 15.60 -15.19
CA ASN A 117 -8.84 14.67 -15.52
C ASN A 117 -8.86 13.49 -14.53
N GLY A 118 -7.69 12.95 -14.17
CA GLY A 118 -7.58 11.87 -13.20
C GLY A 118 -8.19 12.22 -11.84
N VAL A 119 -8.00 13.46 -11.38
CA VAL A 119 -8.63 13.95 -10.13
C VAL A 119 -10.15 13.98 -10.25
N VAL A 120 -10.67 14.52 -11.35
CA VAL A 120 -12.12 14.59 -11.57
C VAL A 120 -12.72 13.19 -11.64
N MET A 121 -12.10 12.30 -12.41
CA MET A 121 -12.52 10.90 -12.54
C MET A 121 -12.46 10.15 -11.20
N ALA A 122 -11.40 10.32 -10.40
CA ALA A 122 -11.28 9.67 -9.10
C ALA A 122 -12.40 10.10 -8.14
N VAL A 123 -12.71 11.40 -8.11
CA VAL A 123 -13.76 11.94 -7.24
C VAL A 123 -15.14 11.48 -7.68
N GLU A 124 -15.43 11.52 -8.99
CA GLU A 124 -16.69 11.04 -9.55
C GLU A 124 -16.87 9.53 -9.36
N ALA A 125 -15.80 8.76 -9.54
CA ALA A 125 -15.84 7.31 -9.39
C ALA A 125 -16.24 6.86 -7.98
N GLY A 126 -15.85 7.60 -6.94
CA GLY A 126 -16.06 7.11 -5.59
C GLY A 126 -15.02 7.47 -4.54
N CYS A 127 -13.87 8.02 -4.95
CA CYS A 127 -12.80 8.32 -4.02
C CYS A 127 -13.14 9.53 -3.14
N ASP A 128 -12.83 9.43 -1.85
CA ASP A 128 -12.98 10.53 -0.89
C ASP A 128 -11.67 11.32 -0.75
N LEU A 129 -10.52 10.68 -0.99
CA LEU A 129 -9.20 11.28 -1.03
C LEU A 129 -8.48 10.91 -2.33
N VAL A 130 -7.82 11.89 -2.94
CA VAL A 130 -6.99 11.70 -4.14
C VAL A 130 -5.52 11.81 -3.76
N LEU A 131 -4.73 10.80 -4.09
CA LEU A 131 -3.33 10.70 -3.68
C LEU A 131 -2.37 11.29 -4.73
N LEU A 132 -1.51 12.22 -4.31
CA LEU A 132 -0.39 12.77 -5.08
C LEU A 132 0.83 12.93 -4.18
N CYS A 133 1.90 12.18 -4.45
CA CYS A 133 2.96 11.92 -3.48
C CYS A 133 4.25 12.75 -3.65
N ARG A 134 4.59 13.25 -4.84
CA ARG A 134 5.99 13.66 -5.13
C ARG A 134 6.10 15.12 -5.54
N ALA A 135 5.31 15.57 -6.51
CA ALA A 135 5.57 16.82 -7.22
C ALA A 135 4.57 17.91 -6.87
N TYR A 136 5.06 19.04 -6.34
CA TYR A 136 4.23 20.16 -5.86
C TYR A 136 3.44 20.84 -6.98
N ASP A 137 4.05 21.04 -8.14
CA ASP A 137 3.40 21.55 -9.34
C ASP A 137 2.24 20.67 -9.80
N VAL A 138 2.41 19.35 -9.70
CA VAL A 138 1.36 18.36 -9.99
C VAL A 138 0.25 18.40 -8.95
N GLN A 139 0.57 18.58 -7.67
CA GLN A 139 -0.44 18.80 -6.62
C GLN A 139 -1.26 20.07 -6.86
N LEU A 140 -0.62 21.16 -7.31
CA LEU A 140 -1.32 22.39 -7.70
C LEU A 140 -2.22 22.17 -8.91
N GLU A 141 -1.76 21.38 -9.88
CA GLU A 141 -2.57 20.98 -11.03
C GLU A 141 -3.81 20.19 -10.61
N ALA A 142 -3.66 19.24 -9.68
CA ALA A 142 -4.76 18.48 -9.14
C ALA A 142 -5.82 19.38 -8.46
N ILE A 143 -5.39 20.36 -7.66
CA ILE A 143 -6.30 21.32 -7.03
C ILE A 143 -7.05 22.14 -8.09
N ARG A 144 -6.38 22.55 -9.17
CA ARG A 144 -7.03 23.25 -10.30
C ARG A 144 -8.06 22.35 -10.99
N GLY A 145 -7.74 21.08 -11.23
CA GLY A 145 -8.66 20.10 -11.81
C GLY A 145 -9.92 19.90 -10.95
N LEU A 146 -9.75 19.72 -9.64
CA LEU A 146 -10.86 19.61 -8.70
C LEU A 146 -11.76 20.85 -8.71
N LYS A 147 -11.14 22.05 -8.69
CA LYS A 147 -11.85 23.32 -8.76
C LYS A 147 -12.66 23.44 -10.06
N LEU A 148 -12.05 23.14 -11.20
CA LEU A 148 -12.71 23.22 -12.50
C LEU A 148 -13.86 22.20 -12.63
N GLY A 149 -13.67 20.98 -12.11
CA GLY A 149 -14.72 19.96 -12.06
C GLY A 149 -15.95 20.41 -11.25
N LEU A 150 -15.74 21.14 -10.14
CA LEU A 150 -16.80 21.76 -9.37
C LEU A 150 -17.46 22.94 -10.11
N GLU A 151 -16.67 23.83 -10.71
CA GLU A 151 -17.18 25.02 -11.41
C GLU A 151 -18.02 24.66 -12.63
N ASN A 152 -17.64 23.61 -13.36
CA ASN A 152 -18.36 23.13 -14.54
C ASN A 152 -19.49 22.15 -14.19
N GLY A 153 -19.68 21.83 -12.91
CA GLY A 153 -20.78 20.96 -12.44
C GLY A 153 -20.59 19.47 -12.71
N ILE A 154 -19.40 19.04 -13.18
CA ILE A 154 -19.07 17.61 -13.31
C ILE A 154 -19.05 16.99 -11.92
N ILE A 155 -18.34 17.61 -10.97
CA ILE A 155 -18.34 17.19 -9.57
C ILE A 155 -19.45 17.95 -8.84
N THR A 156 -20.38 17.21 -8.26
CA THR A 156 -21.45 17.83 -7.47
C THR A 156 -20.96 18.26 -6.08
N ARG A 157 -21.56 19.32 -5.52
CA ARG A 157 -21.33 19.69 -4.11
C ARG A 157 -21.73 18.57 -3.14
N GLY A 158 -22.75 17.79 -3.48
CA GLY A 158 -23.19 16.63 -2.71
C GLY A 158 -22.11 15.56 -2.62
N ARG A 159 -21.45 15.24 -3.75
CA ARG A 159 -20.31 14.31 -3.81
C ARG A 159 -19.20 14.74 -2.85
N VAL A 160 -18.79 16.00 -2.91
CA VAL A 160 -17.74 16.55 -2.02
C VAL A 160 -18.16 16.50 -0.54
N MET A 161 -19.42 16.84 -0.24
CA MET A 161 -19.90 16.82 1.15
C MET A 161 -19.93 15.40 1.73
N THR A 162 -20.31 14.41 0.92
CA THR A 162 -20.24 13.00 1.30
C THR A 162 -18.81 12.58 1.64
N SER A 163 -17.85 12.90 0.77
CA SER A 163 -16.43 12.61 1.03
C SER A 163 -15.91 13.32 2.28
N LEU A 164 -16.26 14.60 2.46
CA LEU A 164 -15.86 15.39 3.61
C LEU A 164 -16.38 14.79 4.93
N ASN A 165 -17.63 14.34 4.96
CA ASN A 165 -18.23 13.71 6.15
C ASN A 165 -17.46 12.45 6.55
N ARG A 166 -17.07 11.61 5.59
CA ARG A 166 -16.26 10.40 5.86
C ARG A 166 -14.87 10.74 6.37
N VAL A 167 -14.21 11.72 5.76
CA VAL A 167 -12.86 12.16 6.18
C VAL A 167 -12.88 12.80 7.57
N VAL A 168 -13.90 13.60 7.89
CA VAL A 168 -14.05 14.19 9.23
C VAL A 168 -14.36 13.12 10.27
N LYS A 169 -15.24 12.16 9.96
CA LYS A 169 -15.52 10.98 10.81
C LYS A 169 -14.25 10.18 11.08
N LEU A 170 -13.42 9.96 10.06
CA LEU A 170 -12.13 9.29 10.22
C LEU A 170 -11.17 10.07 11.13
N LYS A 171 -11.03 11.38 10.90
CA LYS A 171 -10.12 12.21 11.71
C LYS A 171 -10.54 12.22 13.18
N SER A 172 -11.85 12.30 13.46
CA SER A 172 -12.36 12.38 14.83
C SER A 172 -12.22 11.06 15.61
N THR A 173 -12.16 9.91 14.93
CA THR A 173 -11.93 8.61 15.58
C THR A 173 -10.45 8.30 15.80
N CYS A 174 -9.55 8.88 15.00
CA CYS A 174 -8.11 8.59 15.09
C CYS A 174 -7.31 9.59 15.93
N THR A 175 -7.67 10.89 15.93
CA THR A 175 -6.85 11.89 16.61
C THR A 175 -7.65 13.12 17.06
N SER A 176 -6.99 13.99 17.81
CA SER A 176 -7.46 15.34 18.17
C SER A 176 -6.30 16.32 18.00
N TRP A 177 -6.58 17.62 17.95
CA TRP A 177 -5.51 18.63 17.92
C TRP A 177 -4.58 18.51 19.13
N GLN A 178 -5.13 18.19 20.31
CA GLN A 178 -4.34 17.97 21.51
C GLN A 178 -3.39 16.77 21.33
N THR A 179 -3.87 15.66 20.78
CA THR A 179 -3.04 14.47 20.53
C THR A 179 -1.99 14.74 19.45
N ALA A 180 -2.39 15.34 18.33
CA ALA A 180 -1.53 15.58 17.17
C ALA A 180 -0.37 16.56 17.48
N LEU A 181 -0.63 17.59 18.30
CA LEU A 181 0.36 18.59 18.67
C LEU A 181 1.27 18.17 19.83
N ASN A 182 0.96 17.04 20.50
CA ASN A 182 1.72 16.54 21.64
C ASN A 182 2.18 15.09 21.40
N PRO A 183 3.05 14.84 20.41
CA PRO A 183 3.56 13.50 20.19
C PRO A 183 4.40 13.03 21.38
N PRO A 184 4.42 11.73 21.71
CA PRO A 184 5.12 11.17 22.88
C PRO A 184 6.65 11.30 22.85
N GLY A 185 7.21 11.83 21.76
CA GLY A 185 8.63 12.09 21.58
C GLY A 185 9.47 10.85 21.29
N VAL A 186 10.74 11.06 20.95
CA VAL A 186 11.67 9.98 20.56
C VAL A 186 12.03 9.04 21.71
N SER A 187 11.87 9.47 22.95
CA SER A 187 12.16 8.65 24.14
C SER A 187 11.23 7.44 24.28
N LEU A 188 10.00 7.53 23.74
CA LEU A 188 9.10 6.38 23.66
C LEU A 188 9.70 5.25 22.82
N LEU A 189 10.44 5.57 21.75
CA LEU A 189 11.06 4.56 20.89
C LEU A 189 12.08 3.71 21.65
N SER A 190 12.86 4.31 22.55
CA SER A 190 13.80 3.59 23.41
C SER A 190 13.10 2.62 24.36
N LYS A 191 11.89 2.98 24.84
CA LYS A 191 11.07 2.11 25.70
C LYS A 191 10.45 0.95 24.93
N LEU A 192 10.03 1.18 23.69
CA LEU A 192 9.41 0.16 22.83
C LEU A 192 10.44 -0.80 22.20
N ARG A 193 11.69 -0.37 22.01
CA ARG A 193 12.72 -1.15 21.30
C ARG A 193 12.91 -2.58 21.85
N PRO A 194 13.02 -2.82 23.17
CA PRO A 194 13.27 -4.18 23.66
C PRO A 194 12.13 -5.16 23.33
N SER A 195 10.87 -4.75 23.52
CA SER A 195 9.72 -5.60 23.21
C SER A 195 9.53 -5.81 21.71
N HIS A 196 9.75 -4.76 20.91
CA HIS A 196 9.69 -4.86 19.45
C HIS A 196 10.79 -5.76 18.88
N LEU A 197 12.00 -5.69 19.44
CA LEU A 197 13.11 -6.56 19.03
C LEU A 197 12.80 -8.03 19.36
N ALA A 198 12.34 -8.31 20.59
CA ALA A 198 11.96 -9.66 20.99
C ALA A 198 10.83 -10.24 20.12
N LEU A 199 9.79 -9.45 19.84
CA LEU A 199 8.71 -9.84 18.94
C LEU A 199 9.21 -10.07 17.52
N SER A 200 10.09 -9.20 17.01
CA SER A 200 10.66 -9.33 15.67
C SER A 200 11.48 -10.60 15.54
N THR A 201 12.37 -10.89 16.50
CA THR A 201 13.18 -12.12 16.49
C THR A 201 12.28 -13.35 16.48
N LYS A 202 11.30 -13.41 17.38
CA LYS A 202 10.34 -14.52 17.43
C LYS A 202 9.58 -14.69 16.10
N ALA A 203 9.08 -13.60 15.52
CA ALA A 203 8.35 -13.65 14.26
C ALA A 203 9.21 -14.13 13.10
N TYR A 204 10.50 -13.74 13.06
CA TYR A 204 11.43 -14.25 12.06
C TYR A 204 11.73 -15.73 12.26
N ASP A 205 12.00 -16.16 13.51
CA ASP A 205 12.27 -17.56 13.83
C ASP A 205 11.08 -18.46 13.46
N ASP A 206 9.86 -18.05 13.81
CA ASP A 206 8.61 -18.78 13.51
C ASP A 206 8.27 -18.78 12.01
N SER A 207 8.82 -17.85 11.20
CA SER A 207 8.52 -17.75 9.77
C SER A 207 9.36 -18.66 8.88
N ILE A 208 10.50 -19.15 9.37
CA ILE A 208 11.42 -19.99 8.60
C ILE A 208 10.77 -21.35 8.37
N THR A 209 10.56 -21.71 7.11
CA THR A 209 9.94 -22.99 6.72
C THR A 209 10.94 -23.85 5.95
N VAL A 210 11.26 -25.04 6.48
CA VAL A 210 12.07 -26.03 5.75
C VAL A 210 11.17 -26.73 4.73
N ILE A 211 11.32 -26.38 3.46
CA ILE A 211 10.51 -26.95 2.36
C ILE A 211 10.96 -28.37 2.00
N ARG A 212 12.26 -28.67 2.12
CA ARG A 212 12.85 -29.95 1.76
C ARG A 212 14.12 -30.20 2.55
N ASP A 213 14.18 -31.36 3.20
CA ASP A 213 15.39 -31.89 3.83
C ASP A 213 15.37 -33.43 3.72
N LYS A 214 15.72 -33.95 2.54
CA LYS A 214 15.61 -35.39 2.24
C LYS A 214 16.62 -36.22 3.03
N ASP A 215 17.82 -35.69 3.16
CA ASP A 215 18.96 -36.38 3.76
C ASP A 215 19.14 -36.00 5.25
N GLN A 216 18.19 -35.26 5.83
CA GLN A 216 18.16 -34.84 7.23
C GLN A 216 19.44 -34.09 7.67
N LEU A 217 19.92 -33.18 6.81
CA LEU A 217 21.16 -32.44 7.04
C LEU A 217 20.96 -31.24 7.99
N ILE A 218 19.72 -30.87 8.31
CA ILE A 218 19.43 -29.76 9.23
C ILE A 218 19.00 -30.33 10.59
N PRO A 219 19.59 -29.84 11.72
CA PRO A 219 20.57 -28.77 11.82
C PRO A 219 22.00 -29.20 11.46
N LEU A 220 22.77 -28.28 10.87
CA LEU A 220 24.16 -28.51 10.44
C LEU A 220 25.08 -29.00 11.56
N SER A 221 24.77 -28.66 12.82
CA SER A 221 25.48 -29.16 13.99
C SER A 221 25.47 -30.68 14.14
N ARG A 222 24.64 -31.40 13.37
CA ARG A 222 24.56 -32.87 13.35
C ARG A 222 25.16 -33.49 12.09
N SER A 223 25.41 -32.69 11.06
CA SER A 223 25.78 -33.18 9.73
C SER A 223 27.11 -32.63 9.20
N MET A 224 27.74 -31.72 9.94
CA MET A 224 28.97 -31.03 9.55
C MET A 224 29.93 -31.03 10.74
N ASP A 225 31.19 -31.38 10.49
CA ASP A 225 32.23 -31.31 11.52
C ASP A 225 32.68 -29.85 11.74
N PRO A 226 33.07 -29.46 12.98
CA PRO A 226 33.45 -28.08 13.28
C PRO A 226 34.64 -27.54 12.47
N ASP A 227 35.50 -28.42 11.96
CA ASP A 227 36.70 -28.09 11.19
C ASP A 227 36.44 -28.06 9.66
N GLU A 228 35.23 -28.39 9.22
CA GLU A 228 34.86 -28.32 7.80
C GLU A 228 34.62 -26.88 7.33
N GLU A 229 34.98 -26.60 6.07
CA GLU A 229 34.81 -25.28 5.46
C GLU A 229 33.37 -25.07 4.99
N LEU A 230 32.76 -23.94 5.39
CA LEU A 230 31.44 -23.53 4.91
C LEU A 230 31.57 -22.54 3.74
N LEU A 231 31.20 -22.98 2.53
CA LEU A 231 31.08 -22.10 1.37
C LEU A 231 29.71 -21.41 1.31
N LEU A 232 29.66 -20.09 1.54
CA LEU A 232 28.44 -19.29 1.39
C LEU A 232 28.31 -18.74 -0.04
N LEU A 233 27.36 -19.27 -0.81
CA LEU A 233 26.99 -18.74 -2.13
C LEU A 233 25.71 -17.91 -2.00
N THR A 234 25.79 -16.62 -2.30
CA THR A 234 24.63 -15.70 -2.32
C THR A 234 24.58 -14.96 -3.65
N PRO A 235 23.40 -14.67 -4.21
CA PRO A 235 23.31 -13.71 -5.32
C PRO A 235 23.95 -12.38 -4.92
N LEU A 236 24.50 -11.66 -5.91
CA LEU A 236 24.95 -10.28 -5.76
C LEU A 236 23.73 -9.37 -5.54
N VAL A 237 23.20 -9.37 -4.33
CA VAL A 237 22.20 -8.41 -3.89
C VAL A 237 22.98 -7.21 -3.40
N LYS A 238 22.81 -6.03 -4.02
CA LYS A 238 23.29 -4.78 -3.40
C LYS A 238 22.70 -4.74 -1.99
N PRO A 239 23.52 -4.69 -0.93
CA PRO A 239 22.98 -4.79 0.41
C PRO A 239 22.04 -3.61 0.64
N SER A 240 20.91 -3.87 1.28
CA SER A 240 19.91 -2.83 1.60
C SER A 240 20.62 -1.62 2.22
N PRO A 241 20.35 -0.37 1.80
CA PRO A 241 21.00 0.82 2.35
C PRO A 241 20.95 0.89 3.89
N ALA A 242 19.94 0.27 4.50
CA ALA A 242 19.73 0.25 5.95
C ALA A 242 20.40 -0.92 6.68
N SER A 243 21.03 -1.87 5.98
CA SER A 243 21.63 -3.05 6.62
C SER A 243 22.90 -2.68 7.40
N SER A 244 23.15 -3.41 8.50
CA SER A 244 24.41 -3.33 9.25
C SER A 244 25.63 -3.59 8.34
N LEU A 245 25.50 -4.52 7.40
CA LEU A 245 26.52 -4.83 6.40
C LEU A 245 26.84 -3.62 5.50
N THR A 246 25.82 -2.86 5.07
CA THR A 246 26.02 -1.63 4.29
C THR A 246 26.72 -0.53 5.10
N LYS A 247 26.38 -0.40 6.39
CA LYS A 247 27.08 0.54 7.29
C LYS A 247 28.56 0.17 7.44
N SER A 248 28.87 -1.11 7.63
CA SER A 248 30.25 -1.59 7.71
C SER A 248 31.02 -1.36 6.40
N LEU A 249 30.38 -1.61 5.24
CA LEU A 249 30.98 -1.37 3.92
C LEU A 249 31.21 0.11 3.59
N LEU A 250 30.35 1.01 4.10
CA LEU A 250 30.53 2.45 3.97
C LEU A 250 31.61 2.97 4.90
N GLN A 251 31.70 2.45 6.13
CA GLN A 251 32.76 2.78 7.08
C GLN A 251 34.13 2.34 6.55
N SER A 252 34.24 1.12 5.98
CA SER A 252 35.49 0.63 5.38
C SER A 252 35.93 1.42 4.15
N LYS A 253 34.99 2.06 3.44
CA LYS A 253 35.30 2.98 2.31
C LYS A 253 35.71 4.38 2.78
N GLY A 254 35.21 4.84 3.93
CA GLY A 254 35.61 6.10 4.55
C GLY A 254 37.07 6.08 5.00
N ASP A 255 37.50 4.98 5.61
CA ASP A 255 38.87 4.83 6.13
C ASP A 255 39.95 4.72 5.03
N GLN A 256 39.58 4.35 3.80
CA GLN A 256 40.52 4.34 2.66
C GLN A 256 40.67 5.71 1.96
N SER A 257 39.88 6.72 2.34
CA SER A 257 39.98 8.07 1.78
C SER A 257 40.82 9.05 2.63
N GLY A 258 41.47 8.54 3.68
CA GLY A 258 42.22 9.31 4.67
C GLY A 258 43.69 8.89 4.87
N ALA A 259 44.38 8.43 3.82
CA ALA A 259 45.83 8.31 3.83
C ALA A 259 46.43 9.18 2.70
N PRO A 260 47.50 9.95 2.99
CA PRO A 260 47.94 11.11 2.22
C PRO A 260 48.41 10.81 0.80
#